data_AF-Q5IRD2-F1
#
_entry.id   AF-Q5IRD2-F1
#
_cell.length_a   1.000
_cell.length_b   1.000
_cell.length_c   1.000
_cell.angle_alpha   90.00
_cell.angle_beta   90.00
_cell.angle_gamma   90.00
#
_symmetry.space_group_name_H-M   'P 1'
#
loop_
_entity.id
_entity.type
_entity.pdbx_description
1 polymer ?
#
loop_
_entity_poly.entity_id
_entity_poly.type
_entity_poly.pdbx_seq_one_letter_code
_entity_poly.pdbx_strand_id
1 'polypeptide(L)'
;IDLLHYLLFFPNDTLFILHHLATLYVFFTCRFIVHHGSFALLVLLILAEITSFCQNVRSLAGYRKADLPVAGKVFDLMSLPFFAFYTIVRGIIGPLFVYKMGVFYINQMAGDSIPVWAWVSWMIVIVTAILVSIVWVFDHWIDWFTQ
;
A
#
# COMPACT_ATOMS: atom_id res chain seq x y z
N ILE A 1 11.91 9.15 4.95
CA ILE A 1 12.22 10.41 4.23
C ILE A 1 10.92 11.07 3.80
N ASP A 2 10.03 10.32 3.17
CA ASP A 2 8.74 10.78 2.66
C ASP A 2 7.88 11.47 3.73
N LEU A 3 7.77 10.91 4.93
CA LEU A 3 7.03 11.57 6.03
C LEU A 3 7.56 12.99 6.34
N LEU A 4 8.88 13.17 6.39
CA LEU A 4 9.47 14.50 6.63
C LEU A 4 9.21 15.43 5.45
N HIS A 5 9.27 14.92 4.23
CA HIS A 5 8.95 15.68 3.03
C HIS A 5 7.50 16.18 3.06
N TYR A 6 6.53 15.31 3.35
CA TYR A 6 5.12 15.70 3.46
C TYR A 6 4.88 16.69 4.60
N LEU A 7 5.46 16.49 5.79
CA LEU A 7 5.26 17.40 6.92
C LEU A 7 5.81 18.81 6.67
N LEU A 8 6.89 18.94 5.90
CA LEU A 8 7.54 20.23 5.62
C LEU A 8 6.96 20.95 4.40
N PHE A 9 6.63 20.21 3.33
CA PHE A 9 6.25 20.81 2.04
C PHE A 9 4.77 20.66 1.70
N PHE A 10 4.09 19.64 2.23
CA PHE A 10 2.70 19.31 1.92
C PHE A 10 1.89 18.95 3.18
N PRO A 11 1.84 19.81 4.21
CA PRO A 11 1.26 19.46 5.51
C PRO A 11 -0.25 19.19 5.45
N ASN A 12 -0.92 19.66 4.40
CA ASN A 12 -2.35 19.41 4.17
C ASN A 12 -2.63 18.04 3.54
N ASP A 13 -1.60 17.30 3.11
CA ASP A 13 -1.76 15.97 2.54
C ASP A 13 -1.90 14.90 3.63
N THR A 14 -3.01 14.98 4.36
CA THR A 14 -3.24 14.19 5.57
C THR A 14 -3.28 12.70 5.31
N LEU A 15 -3.73 12.26 4.12
CA LEU A 15 -3.82 10.83 3.78
C LEU A 15 -2.43 10.21 3.70
N PHE A 16 -1.51 10.84 2.96
CA PHE A 16 -0.15 10.33 2.83
C PHE A 16 0.63 10.42 4.14
N ILE A 17 0.45 11.49 4.93
CA ILE A 17 1.06 11.61 6.25
C ILE A 17 0.59 10.47 7.17
N LEU A 18 -0.72 10.25 7.27
CA LEU A 18 -1.30 9.18 8.08
C LEU A 18 -0.86 7.79 7.60
N HIS A 19 -0.79 7.57 6.29
CA HIS A 19 -0.29 6.33 5.71
C HIS A 19 1.14 6.03 6.18
N HIS A 20 2.05 6.99 6.08
CA HIS A 20 3.45 6.80 6.48
C HIS A 20 3.59 6.60 8.00
N LEU A 21 2.82 7.33 8.80
CA LEU A 21 2.76 7.13 10.25
C LEU A 21 2.27 5.72 10.60
N ALA A 22 1.23 5.23 9.92
CA ALA A 22 0.69 3.89 10.13
C ALA A 22 1.70 2.79 9.76
N THR A 23 2.38 2.94 8.61
CA THR A 23 3.45 2.02 8.20
C THR A 23 4.59 2.02 9.21
N LEU A 24 5.06 3.19 9.64
CA LEU A 24 6.09 3.31 10.68
C LEU A 24 5.65 2.69 12.01
N TYR A 25 4.40 2.92 12.44
CA TYR A 25 3.84 2.32 13.64
C TYR A 25 3.90 0.79 13.60
N VAL A 26 3.43 0.18 12.51
CA VAL A 26 3.41 -1.29 12.37
C VAL A 26 4.83 -1.86 12.37
N PHE A 27 5.77 -1.25 11.63
CA PHE A 27 7.16 -1.72 11.60
C PHE A 27 7.89 -1.49 12.92
N PHE A 28 7.68 -0.35 13.57
CA PHE A 28 8.31 -0.03 14.84
C PHE A 28 7.87 -0.99 15.94
N THR A 29 6.56 -1.19 16.08
CA THR A 29 6.00 -2.11 17.07
C THR A 29 6.39 -3.56 16.79
N CYS A 30 6.40 -3.99 15.52
CA CYS A 30 6.87 -5.31 15.14
C CYS A 30 8.36 -5.52 15.47
N ARG A 31 9.25 -4.61 15.08
CA ARG A 31 10.70 -4.79 15.18
C ARG A 31 11.25 -4.58 16.59
N PHE A 32 10.75 -3.57 17.29
CA PHE A 32 11.36 -3.06 18.52
C PHE A 32 10.56 -3.38 19.79
N ILE A 33 9.28 -3.75 19.68
CA ILE A 33 8.45 -4.09 20.84
C ILE A 33 8.20 -5.60 20.90
N VAL A 34 7.72 -6.19 19.79
CA VAL A 34 7.34 -7.61 19.75
C VAL A 34 8.50 -8.52 19.30
N HIS A 35 9.41 -7.98 18.50
CA HIS A 35 10.53 -8.70 17.88
C HIS A 35 10.15 -9.91 16.99
N HIS A 36 8.87 -10.04 16.63
CA HIS A 36 8.32 -11.10 15.79
C HIS A 36 7.33 -10.53 14.76
N GLY A 37 7.09 -11.28 13.67
CA GLY A 37 6.07 -10.94 12.67
C GLY A 37 6.54 -10.08 11.50
N SER A 38 7.85 -9.81 11.38
CA SER A 38 8.38 -8.90 10.35
C SER A 38 8.25 -9.44 8.93
N PHE A 39 8.32 -10.75 8.74
CA PHE A 39 8.32 -11.35 7.40
C PHE A 39 7.06 -11.00 6.59
N ALA A 40 5.88 -11.22 7.16
CA ALA A 40 4.62 -10.95 6.48
C ALA A 40 4.45 -9.45 6.16
N LEU A 41 4.84 -8.59 7.10
CA LEU A 41 4.82 -7.14 6.93
C LEU A 41 5.78 -6.66 5.85
N LEU A 42 6.98 -7.26 5.76
CA LEU A 42 7.97 -6.96 4.72
C LEU A 42 7.47 -7.37 3.33
N VAL A 43 6.81 -8.53 3.20
CA VAL A 43 6.21 -8.95 1.92
C VAL A 43 5.15 -7.96 1.47
N LEU A 44 4.27 -7.52 2.37
CA LEU A 44 3.27 -6.49 2.06
C LEU A 44 3.90 -5.15 1.68
N LEU A 45 5.00 -4.76 2.36
CA LEU A 45 5.73 -3.54 2.03
C LEU A 45 6.37 -3.64 0.64
N ILE A 46 7.03 -4.75 0.30
CA ILE A 46 7.62 -4.94 -1.04
C ILE A 46 6.54 -4.84 -2.12
N LEU A 47 5.38 -5.47 -1.93
CA LEU A 47 4.26 -5.35 -2.86
C LEU A 47 3.75 -3.90 -2.97
N ALA A 48 3.69 -3.19 -1.85
CA ALA A 48 3.31 -1.79 -1.82
C ALA A 48 4.32 -0.89 -2.56
N GLU A 49 5.62 -1.13 -2.40
CA GLU A 49 6.67 -0.37 -3.07
C GLU A 49 6.71 -0.63 -4.58
N ILE A 50 6.55 -1.89 -5.01
CA ILE A 50 6.47 -2.22 -6.44
C ILE A 50 5.27 -1.51 -7.08
N THR A 51 4.11 -1.55 -6.43
CA THR A 51 2.90 -0.88 -6.95
C THR A 51 3.04 0.66 -6.94
N SER A 52 3.65 1.22 -5.90
CA SER A 52 3.97 2.66 -5.78
C SER A 52 4.94 3.12 -6.87
N PHE A 53 5.99 2.33 -7.16
CA PHE A 53 6.92 2.61 -8.25
C PHE A 53 6.19 2.71 -9.60
N CYS A 54 5.35 1.70 -9.93
CA CYS A 54 4.58 1.74 -11.17
C CYS A 54 3.60 2.93 -11.21
N GLN A 55 3.00 3.28 -10.07
CA GLN A 55 2.11 4.43 -9.94
C GLN A 55 2.84 5.74 -10.22
N ASN A 56 4.01 5.92 -9.62
CA ASN A 56 4.83 7.12 -9.78
C ASN A 56 5.35 7.28 -11.22
N VAL A 57 5.79 6.18 -11.85
CA VAL A 57 6.19 6.19 -13.27
C VAL A 57 5.04 6.63 -14.16
N ARG A 58 3.83 6.08 -13.93
CA ARG A 58 2.63 6.48 -14.68
C ARG A 58 2.28 7.95 -14.45
N SER A 59 2.27 8.42 -13.20
CA SER A 59 1.97 9.82 -12.87
C SER A 59 2.95 10.78 -13.53
N LEU A 60 4.25 10.48 -13.49
CA LEU A 60 5.29 11.29 -14.12
C LEU A 60 5.14 11.33 -15.65
N ALA A 61 4.86 10.18 -16.28
CA ALA A 61 4.55 10.12 -17.70
C ALA A 61 3.30 10.93 -18.06
N GLY A 62 2.27 10.88 -17.20
CA GLY A 62 1.03 11.66 -17.33
C GLY A 62 1.28 13.17 -17.31
N TYR A 63 2.13 13.66 -16.40
CA TYR A 63 2.47 15.08 -16.34
C TYR A 63 3.23 15.59 -17.57
N ARG A 64 4.00 14.72 -18.24
CA ARG A 64 4.81 15.09 -19.41
C ARG A 64 4.19 14.69 -20.76
N LYS A 65 3.02 14.06 -20.77
CA LYS A 65 2.44 13.48 -22.00
C LYS A 65 2.18 14.51 -23.10
N ALA A 66 1.84 15.75 -22.73
CA ALA A 66 1.59 16.84 -23.66
C ALA A 66 2.88 17.41 -24.28
N ASP A 67 4.00 17.32 -23.57
CA ASP A 67 5.26 17.94 -23.99
C ASP A 67 6.20 16.95 -24.71
N LEU A 68 6.11 15.66 -24.38
CA LEU A 68 7.02 14.63 -24.86
C LEU A 68 6.23 13.44 -25.45
N PRO A 69 6.33 13.18 -26.76
CA PRO A 69 5.65 12.05 -27.39
C PRO A 69 6.00 10.68 -26.77
N VAL A 70 7.23 10.53 -26.27
CA VAL A 70 7.67 9.32 -25.56
C VAL A 70 6.93 9.16 -24.24
N ALA A 71 6.69 10.24 -23.50
CA ALA A 71 5.96 10.20 -22.24
C ALA A 71 4.48 9.81 -22.46
N GLY A 72 3.86 10.31 -23.54
CA GLY A 72 2.52 9.87 -23.95
C GLY A 72 2.45 8.37 -24.23
N LYS A 73 3.39 7.85 -25.03
CA LYS A 73 3.47 6.39 -25.30
C LYS A 73 3.65 5.56 -24.04
N VAL A 74 4.51 5.99 -23.11
CA VAL A 74 4.71 5.31 -21.82
C VAL A 74 3.43 5.34 -21.00
N PHE A 75 2.75 6.49 -20.92
CA PHE A 75 1.50 6.63 -20.19
C PHE A 75 0.40 5.71 -20.73
N ASP A 76 0.22 5.67 -22.05
CA ASP A 76 -0.81 4.84 -22.69
C ASP A 76 -0.50 3.35 -22.55
N LEU A 77 0.76 2.96 -22.81
CA LEU A 77 1.22 1.57 -22.68
C LEU A 77 1.12 1.07 -21.23
N MET A 78 1.43 1.92 -20.25
CA MET A 78 1.41 1.52 -18.85
C MET A 78 0.02 1.57 -18.22
N SER A 79 -0.93 2.39 -18.72
CA SER A 79 -2.19 2.64 -17.99
C SER A 79 -3.01 1.37 -17.76
N LEU A 80 -3.32 0.60 -18.81
CA LEU A 80 -4.14 -0.61 -18.68
C LEU A 80 -3.42 -1.73 -17.91
N PRO A 81 -2.15 -2.07 -18.21
CA PRO A 81 -1.40 -3.05 -17.42
C PRO A 81 -1.25 -2.63 -15.95
N PHE A 82 -1.05 -1.34 -15.69
CA PHE A 82 -0.96 -0.80 -14.33
C PHE A 82 -2.26 -1.03 -13.56
N PHE A 83 -3.41 -0.63 -14.10
CA PHE A 83 -4.68 -0.81 -13.40
C PHE A 83 -5.00 -2.29 -13.16
N ALA A 84 -4.76 -3.16 -14.14
CA ALA A 84 -4.93 -4.60 -13.97
C ALA A 84 -4.00 -5.14 -12.87
N PHE A 85 -2.71 -4.81 -12.93
CA PHE A 85 -1.73 -5.23 -11.92
C PHE A 85 -2.08 -4.74 -10.52
N TYR A 86 -2.42 -3.47 -10.39
CA TYR A 86 -2.77 -2.85 -9.11
C TYR A 86 -4.07 -3.44 -8.55
N THR A 87 -5.06 -3.73 -9.41
CA THR A 87 -6.31 -4.42 -9.01
C THR A 87 -6.03 -5.83 -8.50
N ILE A 88 -5.15 -6.59 -9.17
CA ILE A 88 -4.76 -7.94 -8.71
C ILE A 88 -4.05 -7.85 -7.37
N VAL A 89 -3.04 -6.98 -7.24
CA VAL A 89 -2.24 -6.88 -6.02
C VAL A 89 -3.09 -6.41 -4.84
N ARG A 90 -3.93 -5.38 -5.01
CA ARG A 90 -4.70 -4.77 -3.92
C ARG A 90 -6.05 -5.43 -3.68
N GLY A 91 -6.72 -5.90 -4.73
CA GLY A 91 -8.06 -6.50 -4.65
C GLY A 91 -8.05 -8.00 -4.42
N ILE A 92 -6.94 -8.70 -4.72
CA ILE A 92 -6.86 -10.16 -4.58
C ILE A 92 -5.71 -10.57 -3.67
N ILE A 93 -4.46 -10.24 -4.03
CA ILE A 93 -3.27 -10.72 -3.31
C ILE A 93 -3.26 -10.17 -1.87
N GLY A 94 -3.47 -8.85 -1.70
CA GLY A 94 -3.51 -8.19 -0.40
C GLY A 94 -4.55 -8.82 0.56
N PRO A 95 -5.84 -8.89 0.19
CA PRO A 95 -6.87 -9.53 1.00
C PRO A 95 -6.58 -10.98 1.35
N LEU A 96 -6.13 -11.78 0.38
CA LEU A 96 -5.75 -13.18 0.63
C LEU A 96 -4.59 -13.29 1.63
N PHE A 97 -3.61 -12.39 1.52
CA PHE A 97 -2.46 -12.36 2.42
C PHE A 97 -2.88 -11.97 3.84
N VAL A 98 -3.72 -10.95 3.99
CA VAL A 98 -4.28 -10.55 5.29
C VAL A 98 -5.11 -11.66 5.91
N TYR A 99 -5.94 -12.34 5.13
CA TYR A 99 -6.69 -13.49 5.63
C TYR A 99 -5.74 -14.57 6.20
N LYS A 100 -4.69 -14.94 5.46
CA LYS A 100 -3.68 -15.89 5.92
C LYS A 100 -2.95 -15.40 7.18
N MET A 101 -2.62 -14.10 7.26
CA MET A 101 -2.04 -13.50 8.46
C MET A 101 -2.97 -13.60 9.67
N GLY A 102 -4.26 -13.30 9.49
CA GLY A 102 -5.26 -13.40 10.56
C GLY A 102 -5.41 -14.83 11.08
N VAL A 103 -5.53 -15.82 10.17
CA VAL A 103 -5.57 -17.24 10.54
C VAL A 103 -4.31 -17.65 11.30
N PHE A 104 -3.13 -17.20 10.85
CA PHE A 104 -1.87 -17.46 11.53
C PHE A 104 -1.85 -16.87 12.95
N TYR A 105 -2.23 -15.61 13.13
CA TYR A 105 -2.24 -14.99 14.46
C TYR A 105 -3.24 -15.65 15.42
N ILE A 106 -4.43 -16.02 14.93
CA ILE A 106 -5.44 -16.73 15.72
C ILE A 106 -4.95 -18.12 16.13
N ASN A 107 -4.37 -18.88 15.19
CA ASN A 107 -3.86 -20.23 15.49
C ASN A 107 -2.63 -20.21 16.40
N GLN A 108 -1.81 -19.16 16.34
CA GLN A 108 -0.67 -18.97 17.24
C GLN A 108 -1.05 -18.45 18.64
N MET A 109 -2.32 -18.18 18.91
CA MET A 109 -2.79 -17.93 20.29
C MET A 109 -2.53 -19.14 21.22
N ALA A 110 -2.19 -20.31 20.67
CA ALA A 110 -1.77 -21.49 21.42
C ALA A 110 -0.27 -21.50 21.81
N GLY A 111 0.55 -20.54 21.39
CA GLY A 111 2.03 -20.59 21.50
C GLY A 111 2.76 -19.31 21.98
N ASP A 112 2.07 -18.35 22.59
CA ASP A 112 2.63 -17.22 23.38
C ASP A 112 3.62 -16.23 22.72
N SER A 113 3.81 -16.25 21.40
CA SER A 113 4.92 -15.49 20.78
C SER A 113 4.59 -14.04 20.38
N ILE A 114 3.31 -13.67 20.24
CA ILE A 114 2.89 -12.32 19.82
C ILE A 114 1.70 -11.83 20.68
N PRO A 115 1.81 -10.69 21.38
CA PRO A 115 0.73 -10.13 22.18
C PRO A 115 -0.53 -9.84 21.35
N VAL A 116 -1.71 -10.14 21.92
CA VAL A 116 -3.00 -9.98 21.22
C VAL A 116 -3.25 -8.55 20.75
N TRP A 117 -2.98 -7.57 21.62
CA TRP A 117 -3.17 -6.16 21.28
C TRP A 117 -2.34 -5.74 20.05
N ALA A 118 -1.15 -6.31 19.88
CA ALA A 118 -0.21 -5.90 18.84
C ALA A 118 -0.65 -6.44 17.48
N TRP A 119 -0.93 -7.74 17.37
CA TRP A 119 -1.36 -8.27 16.07
C TRP A 119 -2.75 -7.76 15.68
N VAL A 120 -3.68 -7.55 16.64
CA VAL A 120 -4.99 -6.97 16.37
C VAL A 120 -4.83 -5.55 15.82
N SER A 121 -3.98 -4.72 16.42
CA SER A 121 -3.77 -3.36 15.93
C SER A 121 -3.13 -3.33 14.53
N TRP A 122 -2.16 -4.22 14.26
CA TRP A 122 -1.57 -4.35 12.93
C TRP A 122 -2.61 -4.77 11.89
N MET A 123 -3.45 -5.74 12.21
CA MET A 123 -4.51 -6.21 11.31
C MET A 123 -5.50 -5.08 10.98
N ILE A 124 -5.91 -4.28 11.96
CA ILE A 124 -6.79 -3.12 11.72
C ILE A 124 -6.14 -2.14 10.75
N VAL A 125 -4.87 -1.79 10.94
CA VAL A 125 -4.13 -0.87 10.07
C VAL A 125 -4.05 -1.41 8.64
N ILE A 126 -3.66 -2.68 8.48
CA ILE A 126 -3.44 -3.29 7.16
C ILE A 126 -4.77 -3.47 6.41
N VAL A 127 -5.83 -3.92 7.09
CA VAL A 127 -7.17 -4.04 6.50
C VAL A 127 -7.65 -2.67 6.01
N THR A 128 -7.52 -1.64 6.84
CA THR A 128 -7.92 -0.28 6.48
C THR A 128 -7.15 0.22 5.26
N ALA A 129 -5.83 0.02 5.23
CA ALA A 129 -5.00 0.41 4.10
C ALA A 129 -5.39 -0.30 2.79
N ILE A 130 -5.74 -1.58 2.85
CA ILE A 130 -6.21 -2.34 1.69
C ILE A 130 -7.58 -1.84 1.22
N LEU A 131 -8.53 -1.60 2.12
CA LEU A 131 -9.85 -1.11 1.75
C LEU A 131 -9.78 0.27 1.09
N VAL A 132 -9.03 1.20 1.67
CA VAL A 132 -8.78 2.52 1.08
C VAL A 132 -8.11 2.39 -0.29
N SER A 133 -7.14 1.48 -0.43
CA SER A 133 -6.49 1.23 -1.70
C SER A 133 -7.44 0.64 -2.76
N ILE A 134 -8.37 -0.22 -2.38
CA ILE A 134 -9.38 -0.77 -3.30
C ILE A 134 -10.32 0.34 -3.79
N VAL A 135 -10.80 1.19 -2.89
CA VAL A 135 -11.63 2.35 -3.24
C VAL A 135 -10.88 3.27 -4.21
N TRP A 136 -9.61 3.56 -3.91
CA TRP A 136 -8.78 4.42 -4.75
C TRP A 136 -8.56 3.85 -6.17
N VAL A 137 -8.31 2.54 -6.30
CA VAL A 137 -8.17 1.89 -7.62
C VAL A 137 -9.49 1.92 -8.39
N PHE A 138 -10.60 1.70 -7.71
CA PHE A 138 -11.92 1.72 -8.34
C PHE A 138 -12.27 3.12 -8.89
N ASP A 139 -11.98 4.17 -8.11
CA ASP A 139 -12.10 5.56 -8.53
C ASP A 139 -11.28 5.84 -9.81
N HIS A 140 -10.03 5.35 -9.86
CA HIS A 140 -9.18 5.49 -11.04
C HIS A 140 -9.69 4.74 -12.28
N TRP A 141 -10.33 3.58 -12.08
CA TRP A 141 -10.99 2.87 -13.18
C TRP A 141 -12.16 3.66 -13.73
N ILE A 142 -13.00 4.24 -12.86
CA ILE A 142 -14.12 5.09 -13.27
C ILE A 142 -13.60 6.27 -14.09
N ASP A 143 -12.63 7.01 -13.55
CA ASP A 143 -12.03 8.15 -14.23
C ASP A 143 -11.50 7.78 -15.62
N TRP A 144 -10.86 6.62 -15.75
CA TRP A 144 -10.32 6.15 -17.02
C TRP A 144 -11.41 5.75 -18.03
N PHE A 145 -12.52 5.18 -17.59
CA PHE A 145 -13.65 4.84 -18.47
C PHE A 145 -14.52 6.04 -18.87
N THR A 146 -14.52 7.10 -18.06
CA THR A 146 -15.31 8.32 -18.31
C THR A 146 -14.58 9.42 -19.10
N GLN A 147 -13.27 9.26 -19.33
CA GLN A 147 -12.45 10.12 -20.19
C GLN A 147 -12.58 9.74 -21.66
#